data_AF-A0A5N5STQ6-F1
#
_entry.id   AF-A0A5N5STQ6-F1
#
_cell.length_a   1.000
_cell.length_b   1.000
_cell.length_c   1.000
_cell.angle_alpha   90.00
_cell.angle_beta   90.00
_cell.angle_gamma   90.00
#
_symmetry.space_group_name_H-M   'P 1'
#
loop_
_entity.id
_entity.type
_entity.pdbx_description
1 polymer ?
#
loop_
_entity_poly.entity_id
_entity_poly.type
_entity_poly.pdbx_seq_one_letter_code
_entity_poly.pdbx_strand_id
1 'polypeptide(L)'
;MNKGPRGSAYGFRISSLNKIGDVRATSDRNLTLLHYIVKICSQQWPDLLQLDKDIPTVHAAAKVNLSELQKEINSLSEGLSYIEREIIWHRAQGSAAPKGDRFRMAMTEFSGLAVEKLSSLQTQFKEMNSQILIRVVSR
;
A
#
# COMPACT_ATOMS: atom_id res chain seq x y z
N MET A 1 32.49 15.77 -0.21
CA MET A 1 31.34 15.88 -1.13
C MET A 1 31.83 15.87 -2.57
N ASN A 2 30.97 15.50 -3.52
CA ASN A 2 31.35 15.33 -4.92
C ASN A 2 31.69 16.66 -5.59
N LYS A 3 32.77 16.68 -6.38
CA LYS A 3 33.22 17.83 -7.18
C LYS A 3 33.20 17.46 -8.67
N GLY A 4 33.27 18.46 -9.55
CA GLY A 4 33.32 18.27 -11.01
C GLY A 4 32.03 17.68 -11.57
N PRO A 5 32.07 16.83 -12.62
CA PRO A 5 30.89 16.25 -13.27
C PRO A 5 29.95 15.47 -12.34
N ARG A 6 30.42 15.11 -11.14
CA ARG A 6 29.66 14.39 -10.10
C ARG A 6 28.97 15.31 -9.07
N GLY A 7 29.23 16.62 -9.11
CA GLY A 7 28.79 17.60 -8.11
C GLY A 7 27.64 18.52 -8.54
N SER A 8 27.40 18.68 -9.84
CA SER A 8 26.37 19.59 -10.39
C SER A 8 25.03 18.89 -10.61
N ALA A 9 24.51 18.20 -9.59
CA ALA A 9 23.25 17.48 -9.70
C ALA A 9 22.05 18.38 -9.35
N TYR A 10 21.04 18.40 -10.22
CA TYR A 10 19.73 19.05 -9.95
C TYR A 10 18.86 18.24 -8.98
N GLY A 11 19.19 16.96 -8.76
CA GLY A 11 18.49 16.08 -7.85
C GLY A 11 19.17 14.72 -7.76
N PHE A 12 18.65 13.87 -6.87
CA PHE A 12 19.12 12.51 -6.67
C PHE A 12 17.93 11.56 -6.52
N ARG A 13 18.16 10.27 -6.80
CA ARG A 13 17.15 9.23 -6.54
C ARG A 13 16.93 9.09 -5.05
N ILE A 14 15.68 8.95 -4.60
CA ILE A 14 15.33 8.81 -3.18
C ILE A 14 16.08 7.66 -2.48
N SER A 15 16.36 6.57 -3.20
CA SER A 15 17.15 5.44 -2.69
C SER A 15 18.58 5.81 -2.28
N SER A 16 19.10 6.95 -2.73
CA SER A 16 20.41 7.48 -2.34
C SER A 16 20.43 7.96 -0.89
N LEU A 17 19.27 8.23 -0.28
CA LEU A 17 19.18 8.60 1.14
C LEU A 17 19.79 7.52 2.04
N ASN A 18 19.62 6.24 1.69
CA ASN A 18 20.22 5.12 2.42
C ASN A 18 21.75 5.14 2.41
N LYS A 19 22.37 5.81 1.42
CA LYS A 19 23.84 5.89 1.26
C LYS A 19 24.46 7.04 2.04
N ILE A 20 23.65 7.96 2.58
CA ILE A 20 24.16 9.10 3.37
C ILE A 20 24.86 8.60 4.63
N GLY A 21 24.39 7.49 5.21
CA GLY A 21 25.03 6.85 6.37
C GLY A 21 26.41 6.26 6.08
N ASP A 22 26.74 5.98 4.81
CA ASP A 22 28.00 5.34 4.43
C ASP A 22 29.18 6.33 4.39
N VAL A 23 28.90 7.61 4.22
CA VAL A 23 29.92 8.67 4.15
C VAL A 23 30.35 9.04 5.56
N ARG A 24 31.59 8.72 5.93
CA ARG A 24 32.16 8.98 7.26
C ARG A 24 33.02 10.25 7.27
N ALA A 25 33.06 10.92 8.41
CA ALA A 25 33.96 12.05 8.62
C ALA A 25 35.41 11.57 8.65
N THR A 26 36.31 12.37 8.06
CA THR A 26 37.76 12.07 8.09
C THR A 26 38.33 12.19 9.51
N SER A 27 37.74 13.08 10.34
CA SER A 27 38.18 13.35 11.71
C SER A 27 37.67 12.33 12.74
N ASP A 28 36.52 11.70 12.49
CA ASP A 28 35.93 10.70 13.37
C ASP A 28 35.15 9.68 12.53
N ARG A 29 35.60 8.42 12.55
CA ARG A 29 34.98 7.34 11.79
C ARG A 29 33.60 6.95 12.31
N ASN A 30 33.24 7.31 13.55
CA ASN A 30 31.91 7.06 14.11
C ASN A 30 30.88 8.08 13.62
N LEU A 31 31.33 9.26 13.19
CA LEU A 31 30.45 10.29 12.64
C LEU A 31 30.24 10.10 11.14
N THR A 32 28.98 10.09 10.73
CA THR A 32 28.56 9.97 9.33
C THR A 32 28.00 11.30 8.82
N LEU A 33 27.85 11.43 7.51
CA LEU A 33 27.19 12.58 6.90
C LEU A 33 25.74 12.71 7.39
N LEU A 34 25.07 11.60 7.72
CA LEU A 34 23.73 11.64 8.30
C LEU A 34 23.72 12.33 9.67
N HIS A 35 24.68 11.99 10.54
CA HIS A 35 24.82 12.67 11.84
C HIS A 35 25.06 14.17 11.67
N TYR A 36 25.90 14.54 10.69
CA TYR A 36 26.15 15.95 10.38
C TYR A 36 24.88 16.67 9.89
N ILE A 37 24.09 16.05 9.00
CA ILE A 37 22.82 16.61 8.52
C ILE A 37 21.85 16.81 9.69
N VAL A 38 21.67 15.81 10.55
CA VAL A 38 20.79 15.91 11.73
C VAL A 38 21.22 17.07 12.64
N LYS A 39 22.53 17.24 12.86
CA LYS A 39 23.07 18.37 13.63
C LYS A 39 22.66 19.71 13.00
N ILE A 40 22.85 19.88 11.69
CA ILE A 40 22.47 21.13 11.01
C ILE A 40 20.96 21.36 11.08
N CYS A 41 20.14 20.33 10.84
CA CYS A 41 18.69 20.41 10.99
C CYS A 41 18.30 20.88 12.40
N SER A 42 18.90 20.33 13.46
CA SER A 42 18.60 20.75 14.84
C SER A 42 18.94 22.22 15.12
N GLN A 43 19.90 22.80 14.40
CA GLN A 43 20.36 24.17 14.61
C GLN A 43 19.61 25.19 13.74
N GLN A 44 19.23 24.81 12.51
CA GLN A 44 18.68 25.74 11.52
C GLN A 44 17.22 25.46 11.16
N TRP A 45 16.78 24.20 11.23
CA TRP A 45 15.43 23.78 10.86
C TRP A 45 14.88 22.70 11.82
N PRO A 46 14.62 23.05 13.09
CA PRO A 46 14.21 22.07 14.11
C PRO A 46 12.92 21.32 13.74
N ASP A 47 12.03 21.94 12.96
CA ASP A 47 10.78 21.34 12.49
C ASP A 47 11.02 20.06 11.67
N LEU A 48 12.14 19.98 10.94
CA LEU A 48 12.50 18.79 10.16
C LEU A 48 12.80 17.56 11.04
N LEU A 49 13.02 17.75 12.35
CA LEU A 49 13.16 16.64 13.29
C LEU A 49 11.82 15.94 13.59
N GLN A 50 10.69 16.50 13.14
CA GLN A 50 9.36 15.92 13.27
C GLN A 50 8.93 15.14 12.02
N LEU A 51 9.85 14.84 11.10
CA LEU A 51 9.55 14.15 9.84
C LEU A 51 8.81 12.82 10.06
N ASP A 52 9.11 12.11 11.15
CA ASP A 52 8.41 10.87 11.52
C ASP A 52 6.90 11.06 11.75
N LYS A 53 6.50 12.24 12.24
CA LYS A 53 5.09 12.62 12.43
C LYS A 53 4.41 13.04 11.13
N ASP A 54 5.18 13.54 10.16
CA ASP A 54 4.65 13.93 8.85
C ASP A 54 4.36 12.71 7.96
N ILE A 55 5.07 11.59 8.18
CA ILE A 55 4.93 10.35 7.41
C ILE A 55 4.68 9.10 8.29
N PRO A 56 3.66 9.11 9.17
CA PRO A 56 3.48 8.07 10.19
C PRO A 56 3.09 6.71 9.61
N THR A 57 2.48 6.70 8.42
CA THR A 57 1.97 5.49 7.77
C THR A 57 3.02 4.78 6.90
N VAL A 58 4.16 5.42 6.60
CA VAL A 58 5.16 4.88 5.66
C VAL A 58 5.71 3.54 6.12
N HIS A 59 5.94 3.34 7.41
CA HIS A 59 6.46 2.06 7.91
C HIS A 59 5.46 0.91 7.77
N ALA A 60 4.17 1.18 7.97
CA ALA A 60 3.12 0.19 7.74
C ALA A 60 2.93 -0.09 6.25
N ALA A 61 2.87 0.97 5.43
CA ALA A 61 2.72 0.88 3.98
C ALA A 61 3.88 0.14 3.30
N ALA A 62 5.11 0.29 3.79
CA ALA A 62 6.29 -0.40 3.26
C ALA A 62 6.23 -1.93 3.38
N LYS A 63 5.37 -2.47 4.25
CA LYS A 63 5.17 -3.91 4.44
C LYS A 63 4.09 -4.49 3.51
N VAL A 64 3.32 -3.64 2.84
CA VAL A 64 2.21 -4.08 1.98
C VAL A 64 2.75 -4.58 0.65
N ASN A 65 2.37 -5.82 0.29
CA ASN A 65 2.63 -6.38 -1.02
C ASN A 65 1.43 -6.19 -1.93
N LEU A 66 1.54 -5.26 -2.89
CA LEU A 66 0.45 -4.94 -3.82
C LEU A 66 0.04 -6.14 -4.69
N SER A 67 0.98 -7.02 -5.03
CA SER A 67 0.70 -8.20 -5.85
C SER A 67 -0.11 -9.26 -5.10
N GLU A 68 0.15 -9.39 -3.80
CA GLU A 68 -0.59 -10.28 -2.90
C GLU A 68 -1.99 -9.74 -2.63
N LEU A 69 -2.09 -8.44 -2.31
CA LEU A 69 -3.37 -7.76 -2.11
C LEU A 69 -4.28 -7.86 -3.34
N GLN A 70 -3.72 -7.71 -4.55
CA GLN A 70 -4.48 -7.91 -5.79
C GLN A 70 -5.00 -9.35 -5.93
N LYS A 71 -4.20 -10.36 -5.55
CA LYS A 71 -4.62 -11.77 -5.59
C LYS A 71 -5.74 -12.04 -4.60
N GLU A 72 -5.66 -11.47 -3.39
CA GLU A 72 -6.72 -11.61 -2.38
C GLU A 72 -8.05 -11.02 -2.86
N ILE A 73 -8.03 -9.81 -3.45
CA ILE A 73 -9.23 -9.18 -4.03
C ILE A 73 -9.83 -10.04 -5.16
N ASN A 74 -8.98 -10.63 -6.00
CA ASN A 74 -9.44 -11.51 -7.08
C ASN A 74 -10.06 -12.80 -6.52
N SER A 75 -9.45 -13.40 -5.50
CA SER A 75 -9.98 -14.59 -4.84
C SER A 75 -11.35 -14.32 -4.19
N LEU A 76 -11.53 -13.15 -3.56
CA LEU A 76 -12.83 -12.72 -3.04
C LEU A 76 -13.87 -12.58 -4.15
N SER A 77 -13.47 -12.04 -5.30
CA SER A 77 -14.35 -11.88 -6.48
C SER A 77 -14.79 -13.23 -7.03
N GLU A 78 -13.86 -14.18 -7.19
CA GLU A 78 -14.15 -15.54 -7.65
C GLU A 78 -15.07 -16.29 -6.69
N GLY A 79 -14.81 -16.19 -5.37
CA GLY A 79 -15.64 -16.79 -4.34
C GLY A 79 -17.07 -16.26 -4.36
N LEU A 80 -17.24 -14.96 -4.59
CA LEU A 80 -18.57 -14.35 -4.69
C LEU A 80 -19.31 -14.78 -5.96
N SER A 81 -18.64 -14.85 -7.10
CA SER A 81 -19.22 -15.42 -8.32
C SER A 81 -19.60 -16.89 -8.16
N TYR A 82 -18.86 -17.66 -7.37
CA TYR A 82 -19.26 -19.02 -7.02
C TYR A 82 -20.56 -19.05 -6.21
N ILE A 83 -20.68 -18.19 -5.18
CA ILE A 83 -21.90 -18.06 -4.38
C ILE A 83 -23.10 -17.67 -5.24
N GLU A 84 -22.95 -16.71 -6.15
CA GLU A 84 -24.02 -16.30 -7.06
C GLU A 84 -24.51 -17.45 -7.93
N ARG A 85 -23.59 -18.27 -8.48
CA ARG A 85 -23.94 -19.48 -9.24
C ARG A 85 -24.68 -20.50 -8.38
N GLU A 86 -24.24 -20.71 -7.14
CA GLU A 86 -24.86 -21.64 -6.21
C GLU A 86 -26.29 -21.19 -5.85
N ILE A 87 -26.49 -19.89 -5.63
CA ILE A 87 -27.83 -19.30 -5.40
C ILE A 87 -28.75 -19.54 -6.62
N ILE A 88 -28.25 -19.33 -7.83
CA ILE A 88 -29.02 -19.58 -9.07
C ILE A 88 -29.38 -21.06 -9.21
N TRP A 89 -28.41 -21.95 -8.98
CA TRP A 89 -28.63 -23.39 -9.04
C TRP A 89 -29.68 -23.84 -8.02
N HIS A 90 -29.55 -23.40 -6.76
CA HIS A 90 -30.56 -23.67 -5.74
C HIS A 90 -31.91 -23.12 -6.19
N ARG A 91 -32.00 -21.88 -6.70
CA ARG A 91 -33.28 -21.31 -7.20
C ARG A 91 -33.95 -22.19 -8.25
N ALA A 92 -33.18 -22.75 -9.18
CA ALA A 92 -33.69 -23.63 -10.24
C ALA A 92 -34.26 -24.96 -9.71
N GLN A 93 -33.87 -25.43 -8.52
CA GLN A 93 -34.40 -26.66 -7.93
C GLN A 93 -35.84 -26.55 -7.41
N GLY A 94 -36.44 -25.35 -7.38
CA GLY A 94 -37.85 -25.18 -7.00
C GLY A 94 -38.15 -25.78 -5.62
N SER A 95 -39.20 -26.62 -5.54
CA SER A 95 -39.68 -27.29 -4.32
C SER A 95 -38.91 -28.57 -3.94
N ALA A 96 -37.88 -28.96 -4.70
CA ALA A 96 -37.06 -30.13 -4.39
C ALA A 96 -36.04 -29.89 -3.26
N ALA A 97 -36.00 -28.67 -2.71
CA ALA A 97 -35.11 -28.34 -1.60
C ALA A 97 -35.50 -29.15 -0.34
N PRO A 98 -34.51 -29.67 0.42
CA PRO A 98 -34.76 -30.37 1.67
C PRO A 98 -35.61 -29.54 2.64
N LYS A 99 -36.51 -30.19 3.39
CA LYS A 99 -37.32 -29.51 4.43
C LYS A 99 -36.39 -28.84 5.45
N GLY A 100 -36.51 -27.53 5.59
CA GLY A 100 -35.70 -26.73 6.50
C GLY A 100 -34.46 -26.07 5.89
N ASP A 101 -34.22 -26.24 4.58
CA ASP A 101 -33.13 -25.55 3.88
C ASP A 101 -33.37 -24.01 3.85
N ARG A 102 -32.46 -23.26 4.47
CA ARG A 102 -32.46 -21.78 4.50
C ARG A 102 -31.34 -21.18 3.66
N PHE A 103 -30.60 -21.99 2.90
CA PHE A 103 -29.45 -21.56 2.11
C PHE A 103 -29.78 -20.37 1.21
N ARG A 104 -30.87 -20.45 0.45
CA ARG A 104 -31.25 -19.37 -0.49
C ARG A 104 -31.47 -18.03 0.22
N MET A 105 -32.12 -18.05 1.38
CA MET A 105 -32.40 -16.82 2.14
C MET A 105 -31.10 -16.22 2.68
N ALA A 106 -30.32 -17.02 3.42
CA ALA A 106 -29.08 -16.57 4.04
C ALA A 106 -28.04 -16.11 3.00
N MET A 107 -27.86 -16.88 1.92
CA MET A 107 -26.85 -16.58 0.90
C MET A 107 -27.27 -15.42 0.00
N THR A 108 -28.57 -15.19 -0.24
CA THR A 108 -29.02 -14.00 -1.00
C THR A 108 -28.74 -12.72 -0.20
N GLU A 109 -29.01 -12.72 1.10
CA GLU A 109 -28.71 -11.57 1.98
C GLU A 109 -27.19 -11.34 2.08
N PHE A 110 -26.42 -12.40 2.34
CA PHE A 110 -24.96 -12.34 2.39
C PHE A 110 -24.36 -11.83 1.07
N SER A 111 -24.80 -12.37 -0.06
CA SER A 111 -24.30 -12.00 -1.39
C SER A 111 -24.51 -10.51 -1.66
N GLY A 112 -25.68 -9.96 -1.33
CA GLY A 112 -25.94 -8.52 -1.48
C GLY A 112 -24.94 -7.66 -0.72
N LEU A 113 -24.71 -7.96 0.57
CA LEU A 113 -23.73 -7.24 1.40
C LEU A 113 -22.28 -7.44 0.93
N ALA A 114 -21.95 -8.64 0.46
CA ALA A 114 -20.61 -8.98 0.01
C ALA A 114 -20.26 -8.28 -1.32
N VAL A 115 -21.20 -8.18 -2.26
CA VAL A 115 -21.02 -7.45 -3.53
C VAL A 115 -20.72 -5.98 -3.26
N GLU A 116 -21.49 -5.34 -2.39
CA GLU A 116 -21.29 -3.93 -2.04
C GLU A 116 -19.90 -3.69 -1.42
N LYS A 117 -19.53 -4.50 -0.42
CA LYS A 117 -18.22 -4.41 0.24
C LYS A 117 -17.07 -4.65 -0.73
N LEU A 118 -17.18 -5.66 -1.61
CA LEU A 118 -16.16 -5.97 -2.59
C LEU A 118 -16.01 -4.86 -3.63
N SER A 119 -17.12 -4.27 -4.10
CA SER A 119 -17.10 -3.14 -5.02
C SER A 119 -16.42 -1.91 -4.41
N SER A 120 -16.72 -1.62 -3.14
CA SER A 120 -16.02 -0.57 -2.39
C SER A 120 -14.52 -0.86 -2.27
N LEU A 121 -14.14 -2.08 -1.92
CA LEU A 121 -12.74 -2.50 -1.80
C LEU A 121 -11.98 -2.39 -3.13
N GLN A 122 -12.58 -2.84 -4.23
CA GLN A 122 -12.00 -2.71 -5.58
C GLN A 122 -11.80 -1.25 -5.98
N THR A 123 -12.73 -0.37 -5.59
CA THR A 123 -12.64 1.07 -5.86
C THR A 123 -11.49 1.70 -5.08
N GLN A 124 -11.40 1.42 -3.77
CA GLN A 124 -10.30 1.89 -2.91
C GLN A 124 -8.93 1.39 -3.41
N PHE A 125 -8.85 0.14 -3.85
CA PHE A 125 -7.63 -0.44 -4.39
C PHE A 125 -7.20 0.22 -5.72
N LYS A 126 -8.15 0.51 -6.62
CA LYS A 126 -7.87 1.24 -7.88
C LYS A 126 -7.40 2.67 -7.62
N GLU A 127 -8.03 3.35 -6.66
CA GLU A 127 -7.65 4.71 -6.27
C GLU A 127 -6.24 4.73 -5.66
N MET A 128 -5.96 3.81 -4.73
CA MET A 128 -4.63 3.65 -4.14
C MET A 128 -3.55 3.44 -5.22
N ASN A 129 -3.77 2.53 -6.17
CA ASN A 129 -2.80 2.28 -7.25
C ASN A 129 -2.61 3.50 -8.16
N SER A 130 -3.68 4.23 -8.47
CA SER A 130 -3.59 5.46 -9.26
C SER A 130 -2.73 6.51 -8.55
N GLN A 131 -2.93 6.71 -7.25
CA GLN A 131 -2.15 7.67 -6.45
C GLN A 131 -0.66 7.29 -6.37
N ILE A 132 -0.34 5.99 -6.31
CA ILE A 132 1.04 5.50 -6.34
C ILE A 132 1.66 5.76 -7.71
N LEU A 133 0.97 5.43 -8.80
CA LEU A 133 1.51 5.52 -10.16
C LEU A 133 1.66 6.97 -10.66
N ILE A 134 0.69 7.85 -10.39
CA ILE A 134 0.75 9.27 -10.79
C ILE A 134 1.98 9.93 -10.15
N ARG A 135 2.29 9.60 -8.89
CA ARG A 135 3.45 10.17 -8.18
C ARG A 135 4.80 9.61 -8.65
N VAL A 136 4.82 8.49 -9.38
CA VAL A 136 6.04 7.91 -9.97
C VAL A 136 6.30 8.45 -11.38
N VAL A 137 5.26 8.84 -12.12
CA VAL A 137 5.37 9.25 -13.54
C VAL A 137 5.39 10.78 -13.75
N SER A 138 5.02 11.60 -12.76
CA SER A 138 5.09 13.07 -12.88
C SER A 138 6.50 13.68 -12.71
N ARG A 139 7.55 13.01 -13.22
CA ARG A 139 8.90 13.58 -13.35
C ARG A 139 9.53 13.23 -14.68
#